data_AF-S9Q6R6-F1
#
_entry.id   AF-S9Q6R6-F1
#
_cell.length_a   1.000
_cell.length_b   1.000
_cell.length_c   1.000
_cell.angle_alpha   90.00
_cell.angle_beta   90.00
_cell.angle_gamma   90.00
#
_symmetry.space_group_name_H-M   'P 1'
#
loop_
_entity.id
_entity.type
_entity.pdbx_description
1 polymer ?
#
loop_
_entity_poly.entity_id
_entity_poly.type
_entity_poly.pdbx_seq_one_letter_code
_entity_poly.pdbx_strand_id
1 'polypeptide(L)'
;MLKMEVLMATMNVSLPDPMKEWVEGQTKSGRYSNASDYVRDLIRRDQDRQAAVAELQKLVDEGQASGPTQKFDMETFLTRKREDHATKPD
;
A
#
# COMPACT_ATOMS: atom_id res chain seq x y z
N MET A 1 20.20 7.40 -28.81
CA MET A 1 19.22 8.02 -27.88
C MET A 1 17.84 7.57 -28.30
N LEU A 2 17.35 6.47 -27.73
CA LEU A 2 16.04 5.91 -28.06
C LEU A 2 15.00 6.69 -27.24
N LYS A 3 14.08 7.39 -27.91
CA LYS A 3 12.87 7.89 -27.25
C LYS A 3 12.08 6.66 -26.80
N MET A 4 12.01 6.44 -25.49
CA MET A 4 11.06 5.50 -24.91
C MET A 4 9.67 6.12 -25.12
N GLU A 5 9.05 5.87 -26.27
CA GLU A 5 7.62 6.12 -26.41
C GLU A 5 6.92 5.18 -25.43
N VAL A 6 6.35 5.74 -24.36
CA VAL A 6 5.44 5.01 -23.50
C VAL A 6 4.20 4.71 -24.33
N LEU A 7 4.18 3.55 -24.97
CA LEU A 7 2.99 3.01 -25.64
C LEU A 7 1.90 2.84 -24.57
N MET A 8 0.94 3.76 -24.56
CA MET A 8 -0.27 3.62 -23.77
C MET A 8 -1.16 2.56 -24.44
N ALA A 9 -1.24 1.38 -23.84
CA ALA A 9 -2.21 0.38 -24.26
C ALA A 9 -3.63 0.92 -24.02
N THR A 10 -4.45 0.96 -25.07
CA THR A 10 -5.85 1.37 -24.97
C THR A 10 -6.69 0.19 -24.50
N MET A 11 -7.48 0.40 -23.45
CA MET A 11 -8.44 -0.58 -22.94
C MET A 11 -9.83 0.05 -22.93
N ASN A 12 -10.77 -0.54 -23.65
CA ASN A 12 -12.17 -0.11 -23.64
C ASN A 12 -12.92 -0.84 -22.54
N VAL A 13 -13.64 -0.10 -21.69
CA VAL A 13 -14.40 -0.66 -20.58
C VAL A 13 -15.82 -0.10 -20.66
N SER A 14 -16.82 -0.98 -20.72
CA SER A 14 -18.23 -0.59 -20.65
C SER A 14 -18.66 -0.45 -19.19
N LEU A 15 -19.28 0.68 -18.86
CA LEU A 15 -19.77 0.99 -17.52
C LEU A 15 -21.27 1.28 -17.57
N PRO A 16 -22.05 0.86 -16.56
CA PRO A 16 -23.42 1.36 -16.37
C PRO A 16 -23.43 2.88 -16.20
N ASP A 17 -24.54 3.52 -16.60
CA ASP A 17 -24.68 4.99 -16.57
C ASP A 17 -24.30 5.62 -15.22
N PRO A 18 -24.72 5.09 -14.05
CA PRO A 18 -24.33 5.67 -12.76
C PRO A 18 -22.82 5.65 -12.50
N MET A 19 -22.11 4.61 -12.97
CA MET A 19 -20.66 4.52 -12.83
C MET A 19 -19.94 5.48 -13.77
N LYS A 20 -20.46 5.65 -14.99
CA LYS A 20 -19.94 6.65 -15.93
C LYS A 20 -20.08 8.07 -15.35
N GLU A 21 -21.25 8.43 -14.86
CA GLU A 21 -21.50 9.73 -14.23
C GLU A 21 -20.55 9.99 -13.05
N TRP A 22 -20.30 8.97 -12.23
CA TRP A 22 -19.34 9.05 -11.14
C TRP A 22 -17.92 9.37 -11.65
N VAL A 23 -17.44 8.62 -12.65
CA VAL A 23 -16.10 8.83 -13.26
C VAL A 23 -15.98 10.23 -13.87
N GLU A 24 -17.00 10.70 -14.57
CA GLU A 24 -17.05 12.06 -15.11
C GLU A 24 -17.09 13.14 -14.01
N GLY A 25 -17.74 12.84 -12.88
CA GLY A 25 -17.70 13.71 -11.70
C GLY A 25 -16.28 13.89 -11.16
N GLN A 26 -15.45 12.84 -11.18
CA GLN A 26 -14.06 12.92 -10.69
C GLN A 26 -13.19 13.84 -11.54
N THR A 27 -13.42 13.90 -12.85
CA THR A 27 -12.65 14.79 -13.74
C THR A 27 -13.05 16.26 -13.60
N LYS A 28 -14.33 16.53 -13.33
CA LYS A 28 -14.84 17.89 -13.08
C LYS A 28 -14.24 18.56 -11.85
N SER A 29 -13.78 17.78 -10.87
CA SER A 29 -13.11 18.30 -9.68
C SER A 29 -11.73 18.94 -9.96
N GLY A 30 -11.18 18.75 -11.15
CA GLY A 30 -9.83 19.21 -11.53
C GLY A 30 -8.71 18.31 -11.03
N ARG A 31 -9.01 17.28 -10.22
CA ARG A 31 -8.02 16.29 -9.74
C ARG A 31 -7.50 15.38 -10.85
N TYR A 32 -8.32 15.10 -11.86
CA TYR A 32 -7.99 14.22 -12.99
C TYR A 32 -8.33 14.91 -14.31
N SER A 33 -7.43 14.85 -15.28
CA SER A 33 -7.62 15.50 -16.59
C SER A 33 -8.64 14.76 -17.46
N ASN A 34 -8.79 13.45 -17.29
CA ASN A 34 -9.75 12.61 -18.02
C ASN A 34 -10.06 11.30 -17.28
N ALA A 35 -11.00 10.53 -17.80
CA ALA A 35 -11.43 9.25 -17.23
C ALA A 35 -10.29 8.22 -17.16
N SER A 36 -9.45 8.13 -18.18
CA SER A 36 -8.31 7.21 -18.21
C SER A 36 -7.28 7.54 -17.13
N ASP A 37 -7.08 8.83 -16.81
CA ASP A 37 -6.18 9.25 -15.72
C ASP A 37 -6.73 8.80 -14.36
N TYR A 38 -8.04 8.96 -14.15
CA TYR A 38 -8.71 8.45 -12.95
C TYR A 38 -8.58 6.93 -12.82
N VAL A 39 -8.84 6.19 -13.90
CA VAL A 39 -8.75 4.73 -13.90
C VAL A 39 -7.32 4.24 -13.66
N ARG A 40 -6.30 4.89 -14.27
CA ARG A 40 -4.89 4.54 -14.01
C ARG A 40 -4.49 4.77 -12.56
N ASP A 41 -4.98 5.84 -11.94
CA ASP A 41 -4.75 6.10 -10.53
C ASP A 41 -5.44 5.06 -9.64
N LEU A 42 -6.68 4.67 -9.96
CA LEU A 42 -7.37 3.58 -9.25
C LEU A 42 -6.60 2.26 -9.33
N ILE A 43 -6.08 1.90 -10.51
CA ILE A 43 -5.27 0.68 -10.70
C ILE A 43 -4.01 0.75 -9.84
N ARG A 44 -3.30 1.90 -9.83
CA ARG A 44 -2.10 2.06 -9.00
C ARG A 44 -2.43 1.91 -7.50
N ARG A 45 -3.50 2.53 -7.03
CA ARG A 45 -3.93 2.41 -5.62
C ARG A 45 -4.31 0.98 -5.26
N ASP A 46 -4.94 0.25 -6.17
CA ASP A 46 -5.25 -1.16 -5.94
C ASP A 46 -3.97 -2.01 -5.86
N GLN A 47 -3.00 -1.78 -6.75
CA GLN A 47 -1.69 -2.44 -6.68
C GLN A 47 -0.96 -2.13 -5.37
N ASP A 48 -0.91 -0.86 -4.97
CA ASP A 48 -0.28 -0.42 -3.72
C ASP A 48 -0.93 -1.09 -2.50
N ARG A 49 -2.27 -1.15 -2.48
CA ARG A 49 -3.04 -1.82 -1.43
C ARG A 49 -2.75 -3.32 -1.40
N GLN A 50 -2.71 -3.99 -2.56
CA GLN A 50 -2.39 -5.41 -2.64
C GLN A 50 -0.96 -5.69 -2.14
N ALA A 51 0.01 -4.85 -2.51
CA ALA A 51 1.38 -4.97 -2.02
C ALA A 51 1.48 -4.78 -0.50
N ALA A 52 0.78 -3.78 0.05
CA ALA A 52 0.74 -3.55 1.49
C ALA A 52 0.12 -4.73 2.26
N VAL A 53 -0.97 -5.31 1.74
CA VAL A 53 -1.59 -6.50 2.32
C VAL A 53 -0.66 -7.70 2.26
N ALA A 54 0.02 -7.92 1.14
CA ALA A 54 0.97 -9.02 0.98
C ALA A 54 2.14 -8.90 1.97
N GLU A 55 2.69 -7.70 2.17
CA GLU A 55 3.76 -7.46 3.13
C GLU A 55 3.30 -7.69 4.57
N LEU A 56 2.12 -7.19 4.94
CA LEU A 56 1.56 -7.44 6.27
C LEU A 56 1.33 -8.93 6.52
N GLN A 57 0.80 -9.66 5.54
CA GLN A 57 0.59 -11.11 5.67
C GLN A 57 1.92 -11.83 5.86
N LYS A 58 2.96 -11.46 5.09
CA LYS A 58 4.30 -12.02 5.25
C LYS A 58 4.85 -11.80 6.66
N LEU A 59 4.73 -10.59 7.21
CA LEU A 59 5.18 -10.29 8.58
C LEU A 59 4.38 -11.06 9.64
N VAL A 60 3.09 -11.27 9.43
CA VAL A 60 2.25 -12.11 10.30
C VAL A 60 2.73 -13.56 10.24
N ASP A 61 3.00 -14.09 9.06
CA ASP A 61 3.49 -15.46 8.86
C ASP A 61 4.88 -15.64 9.52
N GLU A 62 5.78 -14.68 9.38
CA GLU A 62 7.07 -14.63 10.08
C GLU A 62 6.87 -14.63 11.60
N GLY A 63 5.93 -13.84 12.11
CA GLY A 63 5.57 -13.80 13.53
C GLY A 63 5.01 -15.13 14.04
N GLN A 64 4.16 -15.80 13.26
CA GLN A 64 3.62 -17.13 13.62
C GLN A 64 4.71 -18.21 13.58
N ALA A 65 5.66 -18.12 12.65
CA ALA A 65 6.80 -19.02 12.55
C ALA A 65 7.91 -18.72 13.59
N SER A 66 7.83 -17.59 14.31
CA SER A 66 8.87 -17.14 15.26
C SER A 66 9.00 -18.01 16.52
N GLY A 67 8.09 -18.97 16.70
CA GLY A 67 8.11 -19.94 17.79
C GLY A 67 6.90 -19.81 18.71
N PRO A 68 6.86 -20.60 19.80
CA PRO A 68 5.72 -20.60 20.70
C PRO A 68 5.60 -19.27 21.46
N THR A 69 4.36 -18.85 21.71
CA THR A 69 4.07 -17.66 22.51
C THR A 69 4.63 -17.81 23.93
N GLN A 70 5.26 -16.76 24.44
CA GLN A 70 5.79 -16.70 25.80
C GLN A 70 4.99 -15.70 26.63
N LYS A 71 4.99 -15.87 27.96
CA LYS A 71 4.41 -14.86 28.86
C LYS A 71 5.16 -13.55 28.70
N PHE A 72 4.42 -12.46 28.55
CA PHE A 72 4.98 -11.13 28.41
C PHE A 72 4.76 -10.31 29.68
N ASP A 73 5.84 -9.85 30.28
CA ASP A 73 5.85 -8.89 31.40
C ASP A 73 6.44 -7.56 30.90
N MET A 74 5.59 -6.54 30.89
CA MET A 74 5.93 -5.20 30.40
C MET A 74 6.99 -4.52 31.26
N GLU A 75 6.94 -4.68 32.59
CA GLU A 75 7.86 -3.98 33.50
C GLU A 75 9.28 -4.53 33.34
N THR A 76 9.40 -5.86 33.38
CA THR A 76 10.67 -6.55 33.13
C THR A 76 11.22 -6.23 31.74
N PHE A 77 10.37 -6.17 30.71
CA PHE A 77 10.79 -5.81 29.35
C PHE A 77 11.37 -4.40 29.25
N LEU A 78 10.72 -3.41 29.87
CA LEU A 78 11.14 -2.00 29.83
C LEU A 78 12.43 -1.77 30.63
N THR A 79 12.58 -2.39 31.79
CA THR A 79 13.80 -2.31 32.60
C THR A 79 15.00 -2.81 31.80
N ARG A 80 14.91 -4.00 31.22
CA ARG A 80 15.95 -4.56 30.34
C ARG A 80 16.28 -3.63 29.18
N LYS A 81 15.28 -3.07 28.48
CA LYS A 81 15.54 -2.18 27.34
C LYS A 81 16.28 -0.90 27.73
N ARG A 82 16.02 -0.33 28.91
CA ARG A 82 16.74 0.85 29.40
C ARG A 82 18.19 0.53 29.73
N GLU A 83 18.46 -0.64 30.28
CA GLU A 83 19.82 -1.13 30.56
C GLU A 83 20.61 -1.39 29.26
N ASP A 84 19.98 -2.00 28.25
CA ASP A 84 20.58 -2.21 26.93
C ASP A 84 20.96 -0.88 26.24
N HIS A 85 20.15 0.16 26.42
CA HIS A 85 20.40 1.49 25.86
C HIS A 85 21.48 2.27 26.62
N ALA A 86 21.59 2.08 27.94
CA ALA A 86 22.60 2.74 28.77
C ALA A 86 24.02 2.17 28.57
N THR A 87 24.13 0.96 28.00
CA THR A 87 25.40 0.24 27.81
C THR A 87 25.93 0.28 26.37
N LYS A 88 25.21 0.91 25.44
CA LYS A 88 25.65 1.06 24.04
C LYS A 88 26.55 2.30 23.92
N PRO A 89 27.82 2.18 23.50
CA PRO A 89 28.67 3.35 23.28
C PRO A 89 28.21 4.13 22.03
N ASP A 90 28.36 5.46 22.08
CA ASP A 90 28.02 6.41 21.01
C ASP A 90 28.58 6.03 19.63
#